data_AF-A0A7J4S2S4-F1
#
_entry.id   AF-A0A7J4S2S4-F1
#
_cell.length_a   1.000
_cell.length_b   1.000
_cell.length_c   1.000
_cell.angle_alpha   90.00
_cell.angle_beta   90.00
_cell.angle_gamma   90.00
#
_symmetry.space_group_name_H-M   'P 1'
#
loop_
_entity.id
_entity.type
_entity.pdbx_description
1 polymer ?
#
loop_
_entity_poly.entity_id
_entity_poly.type
_entity_poly.pdbx_seq_one_letter_code
_entity_poly.pdbx_strand_id
1 'polypeptide(L)'
;MALLDTPFLWVVVAIAVYAVAYLGYGKMIDRKVWRSDVKRTTPAYMYMDGVEFFPVSRYVLWGYQFKSVAALGPILGPFIGITYGWLPALLWIILGNFFIGWLQDYGALMLSVRKEGRSFGPITYEFTGASGRR
;
A
#
# COMPACT_ATOMS: atom_id res chain seq x y z
N MET A 1 -26.46 10.84 23.70
CA MET A 1 -27.00 9.87 22.73
C MET A 1 -26.68 10.25 21.28
N ALA A 2 -26.78 11.52 20.87
CA ALA A 2 -26.55 11.98 19.48
C ALA A 2 -25.14 11.80 18.87
N LEU A 3 -24.11 11.47 19.65
CA LEU A 3 -22.72 11.40 19.16
C LEU A 3 -22.38 10.05 18.51
N LEU A 4 -23.00 8.96 18.95
CA LEU A 4 -22.83 7.61 18.39
C LEU A 4 -23.63 7.39 17.10
N ASP A 5 -24.66 8.21 16.88
CA ASP A 5 -25.49 8.19 15.67
C ASP A 5 -24.81 8.88 14.48
N THR A 6 -23.71 9.60 14.72
CA THR A 6 -22.93 10.27 13.67
C THR A 6 -21.67 9.48 13.34
N PRO A 7 -21.28 9.38 12.06
CA PRO A 7 -20.07 8.65 11.65
C PRO A 7 -18.77 9.32 12.13
N PHE A 8 -18.84 10.56 12.64
CA PHE A 8 -17.68 11.36 13.03
C PHE A 8 -16.78 10.67 14.05
N LEU A 9 -17.34 10.15 15.15
CA LEU A 9 -16.54 9.45 16.16
C LEU A 9 -15.85 8.21 15.60
N TRP A 10 -16.55 7.45 14.76
CA TRP A 10 -16.03 6.24 14.15
C TRP A 10 -14.88 6.54 13.20
N VAL A 11 -14.94 7.64 12.45
CA VAL A 11 -13.83 8.12 11.61
C VAL A 11 -12.64 8.52 12.47
N VAL A 12 -12.85 9.26 13.55
CA VAL A 12 -11.77 9.66 14.47
C VAL A 12 -11.09 8.43 15.10
N VAL A 13 -11.88 7.45 15.55
CA VAL A 13 -11.36 6.19 16.08
C VAL A 13 -10.59 5.43 15.00
N ALA A 14 -11.09 5.36 13.77
CA ALA A 14 -10.39 4.70 12.67
C ALA A 14 -9.02 5.36 12.39
N ILE A 15 -8.96 6.70 12.37
CA ILE A 15 -7.68 7.44 12.21
C ILE A 15 -6.71 7.10 13.35
N ALA A 16 -7.20 7.06 14.60
CA ALA A 16 -6.36 6.70 15.74
C ALA A 16 -5.84 5.25 15.63
N VAL A 17 -6.69 4.30 15.23
CA VAL A 17 -6.29 2.91 14.98
C VAL A 17 -5.23 2.83 13.89
N TYR A 18 -5.39 3.57 12.78
CA TYR A 18 -4.38 3.61 11.73
C TYR A 18 -3.07 4.26 12.15
N ALA A 19 -3.09 5.27 13.02
CA ALA A 19 -1.89 5.86 13.58
C ALA A 19 -1.10 4.85 14.43
N VAL A 20 -1.79 4.10 15.29
CA VAL A 20 -1.19 3.02 16.09
C VAL A 20 -0.67 1.89 15.18
N ALA A 21 -1.43 1.52 14.14
CA ALA A 21 -1.03 0.55 13.14
C ALA A 21 0.29 0.95 12.47
N TYR A 22 0.39 2.20 12.01
CA TYR A 22 1.56 2.72 11.33
C TYR A 22 2.80 2.72 12.25
N LEU A 23 2.65 3.25 13.46
CA LEU A 23 3.77 3.38 14.41
C LEU A 23 4.22 2.04 15.00
N GLY A 24 3.29 1.10 15.19
CA GLY A 24 3.55 -0.23 15.73
C GLY A 24 3.81 -1.25 14.62
N TYR A 25 2.75 -1.72 13.98
CA TYR A 25 2.79 -2.82 13.02
C TYR A 25 3.59 -2.47 11.75
N GLY A 26 3.31 -1.32 11.13
CA GLY A 26 4.01 -0.85 9.94
C GLY A 26 5.51 -0.71 10.15
N LYS A 27 5.90 0.02 11.20
CA LYS A 27 7.31 0.20 11.58
C LYS A 27 8.00 -1.12 11.96
N MET A 28 7.30 -2.05 12.60
CA MET A 28 7.86 -3.35 12.95
C MET A 28 8.17 -4.16 11.69
N ILE A 29 7.24 -4.24 10.74
CA ILE A 29 7.42 -4.97 9.48
C ILE A 29 8.55 -4.33 8.66
N ASP A 30 8.55 -3.00 8.53
CA ASP A 30 9.61 -2.27 7.85
C ASP A 30 10.98 -2.59 8.44
N ARG A 31 11.14 -2.57 9.77
CA ARG A 31 12.44 -2.79 10.41
C ARG A 31 12.87 -4.25 10.51
N LYS A 32 11.94 -5.17 10.73
CA LYS A 32 12.28 -6.59 10.98
C LYS A 32 12.31 -7.41 9.70
N VAL A 33 11.33 -7.21 8.82
CA VAL A 33 11.13 -8.00 7.59
C VAL A 33 11.88 -7.36 6.43
N TRP A 34 11.49 -6.14 6.09
CA TRP A 34 12.05 -5.48 4.91
C TRP A 34 13.43 -4.88 5.18
N ARG A 35 13.70 -4.36 6.38
CA ARG A 35 14.96 -3.68 6.73
C ARG A 35 15.28 -2.60 5.70
N SER A 36 14.38 -1.63 5.52
CA SER A 36 14.62 -0.50 4.63
C SER A 36 15.85 0.29 5.10
N ASP A 37 16.68 0.72 4.16
CA ASP A 37 17.89 1.50 4.42
C ASP A 37 17.84 2.79 3.61
N VAL A 38 17.83 3.91 4.31
CA VAL A 38 17.79 5.26 3.74
C VAL A 38 19.10 5.59 3.00
N LYS A 39 20.21 4.92 3.33
CA LYS A 39 21.50 5.14 2.67
C LYS A 39 21.65 4.38 1.36
N ARG A 40 20.74 3.45 1.05
CA ARG A 40 20.82 2.65 -0.17
C ARG A 40 20.34 3.47 -1.36
N THR A 41 21.20 3.60 -2.37
CA THR A 41 20.86 4.25 -3.63
C THR A 41 19.72 3.50 -4.33
N THR A 42 18.68 4.24 -4.72
CA THR A 42 17.54 3.66 -5.44
C THR A 42 17.82 3.55 -6.94
N PRO A 43 17.11 2.67 -7.67
CA PRO A 43 17.23 2.54 -9.12
C PRO A 43 17.04 3.87 -9.86
N ALA A 44 16.17 4.73 -9.32
CA ALA A 44 15.93 6.07 -9.82
C ALA A 44 17.18 6.95 -9.90
N TYR A 45 18.22 6.71 -9.07
CA TYR A 45 19.50 7.41 -9.15
C TYR A 45 20.58 6.61 -9.90
N MET A 46 20.51 5.27 -9.90
CA MET A 46 21.52 4.41 -10.54
C MET A 46 21.36 4.34 -12.06
N TYR A 47 20.12 4.29 -12.54
CA TYR A 47 19.80 4.12 -13.97
C TYR A 47 19.21 5.39 -14.60
N MET A 48 19.59 6.54 -14.07
CA MET A 48 19.14 7.87 -14.47
C MET A 48 19.17 8.09 -15.99
N ASP A 49 18.01 8.04 -16.64
CA ASP A 49 17.85 8.23 -18.08
C ASP A 49 16.96 9.44 -18.43
N GLY A 50 16.26 10.00 -17.44
CA GLY A 50 15.34 11.12 -17.61
C GLY A 50 13.99 10.76 -18.23
N VAL A 51 13.72 9.47 -18.47
CA VAL A 51 12.47 8.97 -19.08
C VAL A 51 11.80 7.94 -18.18
N GLU A 52 12.47 6.82 -17.88
CA GLU A 52 11.94 5.74 -17.04
C GLU A 52 12.44 5.88 -15.59
N PHE A 53 13.70 6.29 -15.41
CA PHE A 53 14.33 6.47 -14.12
C PHE A 53 14.78 7.93 -13.93
N PHE A 54 14.10 8.61 -13.01
CA PHE A 54 14.48 9.93 -12.56
C PHE A 54 14.03 10.16 -11.10
N PRO A 55 14.78 10.92 -10.29
CA PRO A 55 14.44 11.20 -8.91
C PRO A 55 13.25 12.15 -8.88
N VAL A 56 12.27 11.79 -8.07
CA VAL A 56 11.05 12.57 -7.89
C VAL A 56 10.84 12.82 -6.40
N SER A 57 10.22 13.95 -6.08
CA SER A 57 9.84 14.23 -4.70
C SER A 57 8.90 13.14 -4.14
N ARG A 58 9.03 12.86 -2.84
CA ARG A 58 8.19 11.87 -2.13
C ARG A 58 6.68 12.14 -2.26
N TYR A 59 6.29 13.41 -2.41
CA TYR A 59 4.89 13.81 -2.51
C TYR A 59 4.29 13.44 -3.86
N VAL A 60 5.07 13.61 -4.94
CA VAL A 60 4.63 13.22 -6.27
C VAL A 60 4.62 11.68 -6.40
N LEU A 61 5.62 10.99 -5.86
CA LEU A 61 5.62 9.52 -5.76
C LEU A 61 4.39 9.00 -5.01
N TRP A 62 4.05 9.64 -3.89
CA TRP A 62 2.83 9.32 -3.15
C TRP A 62 1.57 9.53 -3.99
N GLY A 63 1.49 10.59 -4.78
CA GLY A 63 0.38 10.84 -5.70
C GLY A 63 0.25 9.76 -6.79
N TYR A 64 1.37 9.31 -7.36
CA TYR A 64 1.37 8.19 -8.32
C TYR A 64 0.86 6.90 -7.69
N GLN A 65 1.35 6.57 -6.49
CA GLN A 65 0.89 5.40 -5.74
C GLN A 65 -0.59 5.51 -5.40
N PHE A 66 -1.03 6.65 -4.86
CA PHE A 66 -2.42 6.89 -4.48
C PHE A 66 -3.37 6.74 -5.67
N LYS A 67 -3.01 7.33 -6.82
CA LYS A 67 -3.77 7.18 -8.06
C LYS A 67 -3.90 5.72 -8.50
N SER A 68 -2.82 4.93 -8.33
CA SER A 68 -2.83 3.50 -8.68
C SER A 68 -3.72 2.67 -7.74
N VAL A 69 -3.80 3.04 -6.46
CA VAL A 69 -4.57 2.30 -5.44
C VAL A 69 -6.04 2.70 -5.42
N ALA A 70 -6.37 3.93 -5.80
CA ALA A 70 -7.74 4.47 -5.83
C ALA A 70 -8.69 3.82 -6.87
N ALA A 71 -8.30 2.67 -7.43
CA ALA A 71 -9.06 1.89 -8.39
C ALA A 71 -10.23 1.12 -7.73
N LEU A 72 -10.72 0.07 -8.39
CA LEU A 72 -11.93 -0.68 -8.00
C LEU A 72 -11.90 -1.27 -6.58
N GLY A 73 -10.73 -1.61 -6.03
CA GLY A 73 -10.61 -2.30 -4.73
C GLY A 73 -11.24 -1.50 -3.57
N PRO A 74 -10.77 -0.27 -3.28
CA PRO A 74 -11.36 0.60 -2.26
C PRO A 74 -12.80 1.03 -2.51
N ILE A 75 -13.33 0.85 -3.72
CA ILE A 75 -14.70 1.27 -4.10
C ILE A 75 -15.69 0.11 -3.96
N LEU A 76 -15.40 -1.04 -4.59
CA LEU A 76 -16.31 -2.18 -4.64
C LEU A 76 -16.52 -2.83 -3.26
N GLY A 77 -15.47 -2.96 -2.46
CA GLY A 77 -15.54 -3.58 -1.14
C GLY A 77 -16.52 -2.86 -0.21
N PRO A 78 -16.36 -1.55 0.01
CA PRO A 78 -17.30 -0.77 0.81
C PRO A 78 -18.68 -0.69 0.18
N PHE A 79 -18.80 -0.63 -1.15
CA PHE A 79 -20.08 -0.62 -1.83
C PHE A 79 -20.91 -1.88 -1.51
N ILE A 80 -20.29 -3.07 -1.59
CA ILE A 80 -20.92 -4.32 -1.17
C ILE A 80 -21.18 -4.29 0.34
N GLY A 81 -20.23 -3.83 1.15
CA GLY A 81 -20.37 -3.74 2.60
C GLY A 81 -21.57 -2.88 3.04
N ILE A 82 -21.86 -1.78 2.32
CA ILE A 82 -22.99 -0.89 2.60
C ILE A 82 -24.33 -1.60 2.47
N THR A 83 -24.44 -2.63 1.61
CA THR A 83 -25.66 -3.44 1.51
C THR A 83 -25.98 -4.20 2.81
N TYR A 84 -24.98 -4.42 3.66
CA TYR A 84 -25.12 -5.01 5.00
C TYR A 84 -25.13 -3.95 6.13
N GLY A 85 -25.08 -2.66 5.78
CA GLY A 85 -25.05 -1.53 6.70
C GLY A 85 -23.70 -0.80 6.73
N TRP A 86 -23.68 0.36 7.40
CA TRP A 86 -22.49 1.22 7.46
C TRP A 86 -21.33 0.61 8.27
N LEU A 87 -21.65 -0.18 9.31
CA LEU A 87 -20.65 -0.81 10.18
C LEU A 87 -19.85 -1.92 9.46
N PRO A 88 -20.47 -2.89 8.75
CA PRO A 88 -19.74 -3.86 7.93
C PRO A 88 -18.86 -3.21 6.85
N ALA A 89 -19.34 -2.15 6.20
CA ALA A 89 -18.53 -1.39 5.24
C ALA A 89 -17.28 -0.78 5.89
N LEU A 90 -17.43 -0.19 7.08
CA LEU A 90 -16.32 0.39 7.82
C LEU A 90 -15.32 -0.67 8.28
N LEU A 91 -15.81 -1.80 8.80
CA LEU A 91 -14.96 -2.92 9.21
C LEU A 91 -14.19 -3.51 8.03
N TRP A 92 -14.82 -3.62 6.86
CA TRP A 92 -14.14 -4.06 5.64
C TRP A 92 -12.98 -3.15 5.28
N ILE A 93 -13.18 -1.83 5.31
CA ILE A 93 -12.11 -0.85 5.03
C ILE A 93 -10.98 -1.00 6.03
N ILE A 94 -11.29 -1.04 7.33
CA ILE A 94 -10.29 -1.08 8.40
C ILE A 94 -9.50 -2.38 8.35
N LEU A 95 -10.19 -3.52 8.37
CA LEU A 95 -9.54 -4.83 8.43
C LEU A 95 -8.82 -5.17 7.12
N GLY A 96 -9.46 -4.93 5.97
CA GLY A 96 -8.89 -5.22 4.65
C GLY A 96 -7.60 -4.45 4.42
N ASN A 97 -7.61 -3.14 4.71
CA ASN A 97 -6.40 -2.33 4.59
C ASN A 97 -5.34 -2.73 5.63
N PHE A 98 -5.73 -2.92 6.89
CA PHE A 98 -4.79 -3.18 7.99
C PHE A 98 -4.00 -4.48 7.81
N PHE A 99 -4.64 -5.56 7.35
CA PHE A 99 -3.98 -6.86 7.21
C PHE A 99 -3.31 -7.05 5.85
N ILE A 100 -3.95 -6.62 4.77
CA ILE A 100 -3.53 -6.99 3.41
C ILE A 100 -3.10 -5.76 2.62
N GLY A 101 -3.92 -4.71 2.56
CA GLY A 101 -3.76 -3.60 1.63
C GLY A 101 -2.39 -2.93 1.70
N TRP A 102 -2.06 -2.32 2.83
CA TRP A 102 -0.79 -1.59 2.95
C TRP A 102 0.43 -2.52 2.85
N LEU A 103 0.33 -3.75 3.34
CA LEU A 103 1.43 -4.72 3.37
C LEU A 103 1.75 -5.21 1.96
N GLN A 104 0.73 -5.51 1.17
CA GLN A 104 0.84 -5.89 -0.24
C GLN A 104 1.51 -4.76 -1.03
N ASP A 105 1.01 -3.53 -0.92
CA ASP A 105 1.55 -2.38 -1.66
C ASP A 105 3.00 -2.06 -1.25
N TYR A 106 3.28 -2.06 0.05
CA TYR A 106 4.62 -1.80 0.56
C TYR A 106 5.61 -2.89 0.12
N GLY A 107 5.20 -4.16 0.24
CA GLY A 107 6.02 -5.29 -0.17
C GLY A 107 6.28 -5.31 -1.68
N ALA A 108 5.28 -4.97 -2.46
CA ALA A 108 5.39 -4.87 -3.91
C ALA A 108 6.39 -3.80 -4.33
N LEU A 109 6.30 -2.61 -3.75
CA LEU A 109 7.23 -1.51 -4.00
C LEU A 109 8.65 -1.88 -3.56
N MET A 110 8.81 -2.47 -2.38
CA MET A 110 10.12 -2.83 -1.86
C MET A 110 10.78 -3.94 -2.70
N LEU A 111 10.01 -4.91 -3.19
CA LEU A 111 10.50 -5.95 -4.09
C LEU A 111 10.99 -5.35 -5.42
N SER A 112 10.21 -4.46 -6.04
CA SER A 112 10.58 -3.80 -7.30
C SER A 112 11.85 -2.97 -7.12
N VAL A 113 11.95 -2.13 -6.09
CA VAL A 113 13.14 -1.31 -5.80
C VAL A 113 14.40 -2.17 -5.60
N ARG A 114 14.27 -3.36 -5.01
CA ARG A 114 15.38 -4.31 -4.83
C ARG A 114 15.78 -5.02 -6.11
N LYS A 115 14.84 -5.20 -7.02
CA LYS A 115 15.04 -5.79 -8.35
C LYS A 115 15.19 -4.69 -9.40
N GLU A 116 15.94 -3.63 -9.06
CA GLU A 116 16.36 -2.58 -9.99
C GLU A 116 15.19 -1.78 -10.61
N GLY A 117 14.03 -1.74 -9.96
CA GLY A 117 12.84 -1.05 -10.45
C GLY A 117 12.07 -1.83 -11.53
N ARG A 118 12.38 -3.11 -11.73
CA ARG A 118 11.68 -3.95 -12.71
C ARG A 118 10.21 -4.13 -12.33
N SER A 119 9.37 -4.29 -13.35
CA SER A 119 7.96 -4.68 -13.18
C SER A 119 7.82 -6.13 -12.71
N PHE A 120 6.63 -6.49 -12.24
CA PHE A 120 6.38 -7.84 -11.71
C PHE A 120 6.55 -8.95 -12.75
N GLY A 121 6.28 -8.70 -14.04
CA GLY A 121 6.38 -9.73 -15.08
C GLY A 121 7.77 -10.36 -15.16
N PRO A 122 8.85 -9.57 -15.37
CA PRO A 122 10.22 -10.06 -15.34
C PRO A 122 10.61 -10.72 -14.01
N ILE A 123 10.15 -10.18 -12.88
CA ILE A 123 10.45 -10.74 -11.55
C ILE A 123 9.80 -12.13 -11.38
N THR A 124 8.54 -12.28 -11.78
CA THR A 124 7.82 -13.56 -11.74
C THR A 124 8.50 -14.59 -12.64
N TYR A 125 8.94 -14.20 -13.83
CA TYR A 125 9.68 -15.08 -14.73
C TYR A 125 11.01 -15.56 -14.13
N GLU A 126 11.74 -14.69 -13.44
CA GLU A 126 12.99 -15.05 -12.74
C GLU A 126 12.77 -16.16 -11.70
N PHE A 127 11.65 -16.13 -10.98
CA PHE A 127 11.35 -17.12 -9.93
C PHE A 127 10.63 -18.38 -10.41
N THR A 128 9.80 -18.29 -11.45
CA THR A 128 8.90 -19.39 -11.87
C THR A 128 9.19 -19.94 -13.27
N GLY A 129 10.15 -19.34 -13.99
CA GLY A 129 10.47 -19.70 -15.36
C GLY A 129 9.31 -19.47 -16.34
N ALA A 130 9.33 -20.20 -17.46
CA ALA A 130 8.31 -20.07 -18.51
C ALA A 130 6.88 -20.42 -18.05
N SER A 131 6.72 -21.09 -16.90
CA SER A 131 5.41 -21.49 -16.39
C SER A 131 4.61 -20.33 -15.80
N GLY A 132 5.25 -19.23 -15.36
CA GLY A 132 4.57 -18.07 -14.76
C GLY A 132 4.10 -17.00 -15.75
N ARG A 133 4.21 -17.25 -17.06
CA ARG A 133 3.74 -16.33 -18.12
C ARG A 133 2.35 -16.70 -18.69
N ARG A 134 1.76 -17.80 -18.22
CA ARG A 134 0.43 -18.26 -18.64
C ARG A 134 -0.67 -17.58 -17.84
#